data_AF-A0A3C1MS33-F1
#
_entry.id   AF-A0A3C1MS33-F1
#
_cell.length_a   1.000
_cell.length_b   1.000
_cell.length_c   1.000
_cell.angle_alpha   90.00
_cell.angle_beta   90.00
_cell.angle_gamma   90.00
#
_symmetry.space_group_name_H-M   'P 1'
#
loop_
_entity.id
_entity.type
_entity.pdbx_description
1 polymer ?
#
loop_
_entity_poly.entity_id
_entity_poly.type
_entity_poly.pdbx_seq_one_letter_code
_entity_poly.pdbx_strand_id
1 'polypeptide(L)' 'MLLLAVLAGLAGCASNQYPAAPKDDNAPAWNYLIGPGDSVNVFVWRNPEVSGNFPVRPDGKMTMSLVEDMPASGKT' A
#
# COMPACT_ATOMS: atom_id res chain seq x y z
N MET A 1 -3.11 51.54 19.18
CA MET A 1 -3.25 51.49 17.70
C MET A 1 -2.18 50.63 17.02
N LEU A 2 -0.96 50.48 17.57
CA LEU A 2 0.08 49.60 17.00
C LEU A 2 -0.19 48.10 17.25
N LEU A 3 -0.78 47.75 18.41
CA LEU A 3 -1.06 46.35 18.79
C LEU A 3 -2.11 45.68 17.88
N LEU A 4 -3.12 46.45 17.43
CA LEU A 4 -4.18 45.95 16.54
C LEU A 4 -3.66 45.57 15.14
N ALA A 5 -2.63 46.27 14.66
CA ALA A 5 -2.04 46.02 13.35
C ALA A 5 -1.24 44.70 13.31
N VAL A 6 -0.60 44.33 14.43
CA VAL A 6 0.17 43.08 14.53
C VAL A 6 -0.77 41.87 14.52
N LEU A 7 -1.89 41.94 15.24
CA LEU A 7 -2.91 40.88 15.27
C LEU A 7 -3.57 40.64 13.89
N ALA A 8 -3.73 41.70 13.08
CA ALA A 8 -4.30 41.58 11.74
C ALA A 8 -3.35 40.91 10.72
N GLY A 9 -2.03 41.07 10.87
CA GLY A 9 -1.04 40.45 9.97
C GLY A 9 -0.93 38.92 10.11
N LEU A 10 -1.23 38.37 11.28
CA LEU A 10 -1.17 36.93 11.56
C LEU A 10 -2.36 36.16 10.95
N ALA A 11 -3.49 36.82 10.69
CA ALA A 11 -4.68 36.19 10.11
C ALA A 11 -4.57 35.97 8.59
N GLY A 12 -3.69 36.71 7.90
CA GLY A 12 -3.53 36.60 6.45
C GLY A 12 -2.83 35.32 5.98
N CYS A 13 -1.91 34.77 6.79
CA CYS A 13 -1.14 33.58 6.42
C CYS A 13 -1.86 32.25 6.69
N ALA A 14 -3.04 32.28 7.33
CA ALA A 14 -3.83 31.09 7.65
C ALA A 14 -4.88 30.75 6.57
N SER A 15 -5.04 31.59 5.54
CA SER A 15 -5.98 31.38 4.44
C SER A 15 -5.41 30.39 3.41
N ASN A 16 -5.40 29.12 3.77
CA ASN A 16 -5.09 28.02 2.87
C ASN A 16 -6.35 27.57 2.12
N GLN A 17 -6.84 28.42 1.21
CA GLN A 17 -7.99 28.11 0.37
C GLN A 17 -7.52 27.45 -0.93
N TYR A 18 -7.04 26.21 -0.81
CA TYR A 18 -6.64 25.41 -1.98
C TYR A 18 -7.88 24.87 -2.70
N PRO A 19 -7.90 24.84 -4.04
CA PRO A 19 -8.94 24.13 -4.77
C PRO A 19 -8.93 22.65 -4.39
N ALA A 20 -10.11 22.04 -4.36
CA ALA A 20 -10.22 20.60 -4.11
C ALA A 20 -9.38 19.85 -5.16
N ALA A 21 -8.58 18.87 -4.70
CA ALA A 21 -7.85 18.01 -5.59
C ALA A 21 -8.81 17.37 -6.62
N PRO A 22 -8.44 17.30 -7.90
CA PRO A 22 -9.25 16.63 -8.91
C PRO A 22 -9.59 15.22 -8.43
N LYS A 23 -10.87 14.84 -8.48
CA LYS A 23 -11.25 13.44 -8.31
C LYS A 23 -10.72 12.69 -9.53
N ASP A 24 -9.70 11.87 -9.31
CA ASP A 24 -9.20 10.97 -10.32
C ASP A 24 -10.11 9.73 -10.38
N ASP A 25 -11.19 9.84 -11.16
CA ASP A 25 -12.09 8.72 -11.43
C ASP A 25 -11.43 7.64 -12.32
N ASN A 26 -10.20 7.88 -12.79
CA ASN A 26 -9.36 6.94 -13.52
C ASN A 26 -8.22 6.38 -12.66
N ALA A 27 -8.34 6.43 -11.32
CA ALA A 27 -7.41 5.71 -10.46
C ALA A 27 -7.32 4.26 -10.97
N PRO A 28 -6.14 3.80 -11.45
CA PRO A 28 -5.99 2.45 -11.94
C PRO A 28 -6.45 1.50 -10.84
N ALA A 29 -7.12 0.41 -11.21
CA ALA A 29 -7.56 -0.60 -10.25
C ALA A 29 -6.40 -0.90 -9.30
N TRP A 30 -6.56 -0.53 -8.02
CA TRP A 30 -5.51 -0.61 -7.01
C TRP A 30 -5.29 -2.09 -6.69
N ASN A 31 -4.51 -2.76 -7.54
CA ASN A 31 -4.09 -4.13 -7.32
C ASN A 31 -2.87 -4.09 -6.42
N TYR A 32 -2.97 -4.74 -5.27
CA TYR A 32 -1.84 -4.92 -4.39
C TYR A 32 -0.78 -5.75 -5.09
N LEU A 33 0.46 -5.28 -5.04
CA LEU A 33 1.60 -6.01 -5.57
C LEU A 33 2.34 -6.63 -4.40
N ILE A 34 2.49 -7.94 -4.45
CA ILE A 34 3.21 -8.70 -3.43
C ILE A 34 4.68 -8.26 -3.43
N GLY A 35 5.21 -8.03 -2.23
CA GLY A 35 6.58 -7.59 -1.97
C GLY A 35 7.33 -8.53 -1.02
N PRO A 36 8.66 -8.36 -0.90
CA PRO A 36 9.46 -9.09 0.07
C PRO A 36 9.02 -8.81 1.51
N GLY A 37 8.90 -9.85 2.33
CA GLY A 37 8.41 -9.74 3.71
C GLY A 37 6.92 -9.99 3.88
N ASP A 38 6.16 -10.05 2.79
CA ASP A 38 4.74 -10.42 2.83
C ASP A 38 4.54 -11.90 3.13
N SER A 39 3.33 -12.25 3.56
CA SER A 39 2.92 -13.63 3.79
C SER A 39 1.69 -13.97 2.97
N VAL A 40 1.78 -15.03 2.17
CA VAL A 40 0.71 -15.46 1.27
C VAL A 40 0.09 -16.73 1.82
N ASN A 41 -1.22 -16.69 2.04
CA ASN A 41 -1.99 -17.88 2.37
C ASN A 41 -2.37 -18.62 1.09
N VAL A 42 -1.95 -19.88 0.97
CA VAL A 42 -2.23 -20.75 -0.17
C VAL A 42 -3.18 -21.85 0.28
N PHE A 43 -4.32 -21.96 -0.39
CA PHE A 43 -5.32 -22.98 -0.16
C PHE A 43 -5.43 -23.91 -1.37
N VAL A 44 -5.16 -25.19 -1.14
CA VAL A 44 -5.26 -26.24 -2.16
C VAL A 44 -6.46 -27.12 -1.84
N TRP A 45 -7.42 -27.14 -2.76
CA TRP A 45 -8.66 -27.89 -2.57
C TRP A 45 -8.41 -29.39 -2.39
N ARG A 46 -9.04 -30.00 -1.38
CA ARG A 46 -8.88 -31.40 -0.96
C ARG A 46 -7.46 -31.81 -0.52
N ASN A 47 -6.55 -30.85 -0.39
CA ASN A 47 -5.17 -31.10 0.06
C ASN A 47 -4.77 -30.06 1.13
N PRO A 48 -5.37 -30.10 2.34
CA PRO A 48 -5.04 -29.18 3.41
C PRO A 48 -3.60 -29.34 3.93
N GLU A 49 -2.96 -30.48 3.72
CA GLU A 49 -1.59 -30.79 4.14
C GLU A 49 -0.52 -30.00 3.39
N VAL A 50 -0.82 -29.54 2.17
CA VAL A 50 0.04 -28.64 1.39
C VAL A 50 -0.41 -27.18 1.46
N SER A 51 -1.59 -26.94 2.03
CA SER A 51 -2.11 -25.60 2.28
C SER A 51 -1.41 -24.98 3.48
N GLY A 52 -1.22 -23.67 3.45
CA GLY A 52 -0.45 -23.03 4.50
C GLY A 52 -0.17 -21.55 4.24
N ASN A 53 0.65 -20.97 5.10
CA ASN A 53 1.07 -19.59 5.00
C ASN A 53 2.57 -19.55 4.70
N PHE A 54 2.93 -18.95 3.57
CA PHE A 54 4.29 -18.98 3.03
C PHE A 54 4.83 -17.55 2.90
N PRO A 55 5.97 -17.23 3.52
CA PRO A 55 6.56 -15.89 3.44
C PRO A 55 7.28 -15.66 2.11
N VAL A 56 7.23 -14.43 1.61
CA VAL A 56 7.99 -13.97 0.45
C VAL A 56 9.39 -13.57 0.90
N ARG A 57 10.40 -14.22 0.33
CA ARG A 57 11.81 -14.00 0.67
C ARG A 57 12.32 -12.65 0.12
N PRO A 58 13.46 -12.15 0.62
CA PRO A 58 14.10 -10.92 0.11
C PRO A 58 14.42 -10.91 -1.39
N ASP A 59 14.56 -12.08 -2.00
CA ASP A 59 14.79 -12.24 -3.45
C ASP A 59 13.50 -12.17 -4.29
N GLY A 60 12.34 -11.94 -3.66
CA GLY A 60 11.04 -11.83 -4.31
C GLY A 60 10.41 -13.17 -4.69
N LYS A 61 10.98 -14.28 -4.22
CA LYS A 61 10.44 -15.63 -4.46
C LYS A 61 9.76 -16.17 -3.20
N MET A 62 8.85 -17.11 -3.39
CA MET A 62 8.24 -17.90 -2.34
C MET A 62 8.40 -19.39 -2.64
N THR A 63 8.48 -20.20 -1.59
CA THR A 63 8.55 -21.66 -1.68
C THR A 63 7.36 -22.23 -0.92
N MET A 64 6.65 -23.20 -1.49
CA MET A 64 5.51 -23.85 -0.84
C MET A 64 5.67 -25.38 -0.84
N SER A 65 4.81 -26.07 -0.11
CA SER A 65 4.82 -27.54 -0.12
C SER A 65 4.67 -28.07 -1.54
N LEU A 66 5.58 -28.95 -1.95
CA LEU A 66 5.63 -29.60 -3.26
C LEU A 66 5.93 -28.68 -4.47
N VAL A 67 6.24 -27.39 -4.25
CA VAL A 67 6.63 -26.47 -5.31
C VAL A 67 7.91 -25.75 -4.90
N GLU A 68 8.90 -25.80 -5.78
CA GLU A 68 10.16 -25.08 -5.59
C GLU A 68 9.96 -23.56 -5.69
N ASP A 69 11.07 -22.82 -5.74
CA ASP A 69 11.07 -21.37 -5.76
C ASP A 69 10.27 -20.78 -6.93
N MET A 70 9.19 -20.09 -6.61
CA MET A 70 8.33 -19.39 -7.56
C MET A 70 8.44 -17.87 -7.37
N PRO A 71 8.51 -17.08 -8.46
CA PRO A 71 8.46 -15.61 -8.36
C PRO A 71 7.08 -15.15 -7.89
N ALA A 72 7.05 -14.50 -6.72
CA ALA A 72 5.83 -13.93 -6.12
C ALA A 72 5.81 -12.40 -6.21
N SER A 73 6.97 -11.75 -6.19
CA SER A 73 7.03 -10.29 -6.19
C SER A 73 6.49 -9.67 -7.48
N GLY A 74 5.69 -8.61 -7.34
CA GLY A 74 5.05 -7.92 -8.46
C GLY A 74 3.87 -8.71 -9.07
N LYS A 75 3.43 -9.79 -8.42
CA LYS A 75 2.17 -10.47 -8.70
C LYS A 75 1.07 -9.94 -7.77
N THR A 76 -0.17 -10.25 -8.13
CA THR A 76 -1.41 -9.82 -7.47
C THR A 76 -2.17 -11.02 -6.95
#